data_AF-A0A2A2Q553-F1
#
_entry.id   AF-A0A2A2Q553-F1
#
_cell.length_a   1.000
_cell.length_b   1.000
_cell.length_c   1.000
_cell.angle_alpha   90.00
_cell.angle_beta   90.00
_cell.angle_gamma   90.00
#
_symmetry.space_group_name_H-M   'P 1'
#
loop_
_entity.id
_entity.type
_entity.pdbx_description
1 polymer ?
#
loop_
_entity_poly.entity_id
_entity_poly.type
_entity_poly.pdbx_seq_one_letter_code
_entity_poly.pdbx_strand_id
1 'polypeptide(L)'
;MNLARSFAVFAAVAVSPGPALAQPATAPLIVEAESGQFSGWVDRHSCWHNVMLTDEPHSTHSGTGVVDTPNKTGSFIEVAYDALRAGPHRITVRYTHLKPDPRPGQLWLNGKDGPILPMPQNLALPAFKTDSAVVTLPQGRNLIRLVALADGGLGNVDYIKVAELREPAPGEVPRIVVLEAEDGLFEGKVDHHSCWNFIAQHPGPHTGFTGEGYVDADNKVGSFVEVTFEAPAAGRYLLAARYAHGKPDTRPAEVRLNGEVVAPALAFTPTGFWTRWSYVALPESVALQAGKNTLRLTAQSAEGLANLDHLRFTPAPDPAAAAPVRLSEVTWGGVGCYKIELPMGTVYFEKDHGVSGFKSFVDPAGNDWIAAYMPPGPNGDFRGFPNSVGNFGHAGRNSGSTTKIVDGRTAGDLVVLESANADFTFQYWFFPDRIAVKVLRSQGDYCFLLETVAGGTAEAADYFVAADGVKRPPRGEFPDFTPEWFYLGDPKAKHVLFLAKTPDDNAPNENHRQIRPGGLHNMDLYSFGRAGPEQKYRIHGLSGNEHVCVIGFLDAALPHAEIAARMTRYLADPFAR
;
A
#
# COMPACT_ATOMS: atom_id res chain seq x y z
N MET A 1 67.60 0.90 -44.16
CA MET A 1 66.22 0.56 -44.55
C MET A 1 65.59 -0.23 -43.40
N ASN A 2 64.34 0.09 -43.05
CA ASN A 2 63.52 -0.42 -41.94
C ASN A 2 63.82 0.09 -40.51
N LEU A 3 63.04 1.10 -40.11
CA LEU A 3 62.84 1.52 -38.72
C LEU A 3 62.05 0.43 -37.95
N ALA A 4 62.59 0.02 -36.80
CA ALA A 4 61.91 -0.86 -35.84
C ALA A 4 60.97 -0.04 -34.95
N ARG A 5 59.75 -0.56 -34.73
CA ARG A 5 58.72 -0.02 -33.84
C ARG A 5 59.05 -0.38 -32.38
N SER A 6 59.09 0.62 -31.50
CA SER A 6 59.10 0.42 -30.04
C SER A 6 57.68 0.14 -29.52
N PHE A 7 57.52 -0.95 -28.78
CA PHE A 7 56.32 -1.24 -27.99
C PHE A 7 56.50 -0.69 -26.56
N ALA A 8 55.57 0.15 -26.12
CA ALA A 8 55.46 0.57 -24.73
C ALA A 8 54.56 -0.41 -23.97
N VAL A 9 55.06 -0.95 -22.85
CA VAL A 9 54.31 -1.82 -21.93
C VAL A 9 53.53 -0.93 -20.96
N PHE A 10 52.19 -1.03 -20.97
CA PHE A 10 51.34 -0.45 -19.93
C PHE A 10 51.21 -1.45 -18.78
N ALA A 11 51.65 -1.07 -17.58
CA ALA A 11 51.39 -1.80 -16.35
C ALA A 11 49.92 -1.65 -15.95
N ALA A 12 49.21 -2.77 -15.83
CA ALA A 12 47.85 -2.81 -15.31
C ALA A 12 47.88 -2.59 -13.78
N VAL A 13 47.27 -1.50 -13.32
CA VAL A 13 46.96 -1.28 -11.90
C VAL A 13 45.78 -2.16 -11.54
N ALA A 14 46.00 -3.16 -10.67
CA ALA A 14 44.93 -3.95 -10.09
C ALA A 14 44.12 -3.08 -9.12
N VAL A 15 42.88 -2.77 -9.49
CA VAL A 15 41.89 -2.15 -8.61
C VAL A 15 41.26 -3.26 -7.77
N SER A 16 41.50 -3.24 -6.46
CA SER A 16 40.78 -4.10 -5.52
C SER A 16 39.28 -3.81 -5.60
N PRO A 17 38.40 -4.82 -5.59
CA PRO A 17 36.97 -4.57 -5.51
C PRO A 17 36.68 -3.90 -4.16
N GLY A 18 36.08 -2.72 -4.20
CA GLY A 18 35.54 -2.07 -3.00
C GLY A 18 34.46 -2.95 -2.34
N PRO A 19 34.09 -2.68 -1.08
CA PRO A 19 33.04 -3.42 -0.41
C PRO A 19 31.78 -3.35 -1.28
N ALA A 20 31.19 -4.50 -1.58
CA ALA A 20 29.91 -4.57 -2.26
C ALA A 20 28.91 -3.72 -1.48
N LEU A 21 28.33 -2.71 -2.14
CA LEU A 21 27.19 -1.97 -1.60
C LEU A 21 26.09 -3.01 -1.32
N ALA A 22 25.74 -3.18 -0.05
CA ALA A 22 24.63 -4.04 0.34
C ALA A 22 23.39 -3.61 -0.44
N GLN A 23 22.78 -4.53 -1.18
CA GLN A 23 21.51 -4.25 -1.83
C GLN A 23 20.51 -3.84 -0.74
N PRO A 24 19.79 -2.71 -0.89
CA PRO A 24 18.76 -2.36 0.06
C PRO A 24 17.73 -3.50 0.08
N ALA A 25 17.41 -3.98 1.28
CA ALA A 25 16.31 -4.91 1.46
C ALA A 25 15.05 -4.24 0.89
N THR A 26 14.39 -4.86 -0.09
CA THR A 26 13.16 -4.31 -0.69
C THR A 26 11.91 -4.77 0.06
N ALA A 27 12.04 -5.73 0.98
CA ALA A 27 10.95 -6.25 1.79
C ALA A 27 10.88 -5.55 3.16
N PRO A 28 9.67 -5.30 3.70
CA PRO A 28 9.51 -4.79 5.06
C PRO A 28 10.02 -5.80 6.08
N LEU A 29 10.72 -5.31 7.10
CA LEU A 29 11.11 -6.08 8.27
C LEU A 29 9.95 -6.08 9.27
N ILE A 30 9.47 -7.27 9.62
CA ILE A 30 8.46 -7.48 10.67
C ILE A 30 9.15 -7.98 11.93
N VAL A 31 8.86 -7.35 13.06
CA VAL A 31 9.34 -7.73 14.39
C VAL A 31 8.14 -7.94 15.29
N GLU A 32 7.86 -9.21 15.58
CA GLU A 32 6.74 -9.62 16.43
C GLU A 32 6.93 -9.09 17.85
N ALA A 33 5.92 -8.47 18.45
CA ALA A 33 6.03 -7.81 19.75
C ALA A 33 6.32 -8.82 20.87
N GLU A 34 5.76 -10.03 20.76
CA GLU A 34 5.94 -11.13 21.69
C GLU A 34 7.34 -11.76 21.67
N SER A 35 8.17 -11.41 20.69
CA SER A 35 9.60 -11.79 20.65
C SER A 35 10.45 -11.01 21.67
N GLY A 36 9.91 -9.92 22.22
CA GLY A 36 10.61 -8.98 23.10
C GLY A 36 10.44 -9.23 24.60
N GLN A 37 10.88 -8.26 25.38
CA GLN A 37 10.57 -8.13 26.81
C GLN A 37 9.39 -7.19 26.99
N PHE A 38 8.51 -7.47 27.95
CA PHE A 38 7.33 -6.66 28.18
C PHE A 38 6.89 -6.74 29.65
N SER A 39 6.17 -5.72 30.10
CA SER A 39 5.42 -5.77 31.35
C SER A 39 4.00 -6.22 31.04
N GLY A 40 3.59 -7.39 31.49
CA GLY A 40 2.29 -7.99 31.17
C GLY A 40 2.46 -9.43 30.69
N TRP A 41 1.66 -9.83 29.71
CA TRP A 41 1.63 -11.20 29.22
C TRP A 41 1.45 -11.25 27.70
N VAL A 42 1.81 -12.39 27.11
CA VAL A 42 1.54 -12.67 25.70
C VAL A 42 0.27 -13.49 25.63
N ASP A 43 -0.72 -12.95 24.95
CA ASP A 43 -1.89 -13.72 24.59
C ASP A 43 -1.60 -14.50 23.30
N ARG A 44 -1.45 -15.81 23.45
CA ARG A 44 -1.21 -16.75 22.35
C ARG A 44 -2.50 -17.37 21.83
N HIS A 45 -3.66 -16.93 22.31
CA HIS A 45 -4.96 -17.46 21.91
C HIS A 45 -5.46 -16.76 20.65
N SER A 46 -4.76 -16.93 19.54
CA SER A 46 -5.37 -16.83 18.22
C SER A 46 -5.61 -18.24 17.71
N CYS A 47 -6.84 -18.46 17.27
CA CYS A 47 -6.94 -19.08 15.98
C CYS A 47 -6.29 -18.10 14.97
N TRP A 48 -5.00 -18.35 14.62
CA TRP A 48 -4.19 -17.83 13.48
C TRP A 48 -3.20 -16.67 13.66
N HIS A 49 -1.99 -16.60 13.08
CA HIS A 49 -1.32 -17.24 11.91
C HIS A 49 0.21 -17.36 12.17
N ASN A 50 0.84 -18.55 12.01
CA ASN A 50 2.23 -18.72 11.51
C ASN A 50 2.67 -20.20 11.45
N VAL A 51 2.21 -20.98 10.47
CA VAL A 51 2.83 -22.28 10.14
C VAL A 51 2.62 -22.61 8.67
N MET A 52 3.47 -22.11 7.77
CA MET A 52 3.35 -22.42 6.33
C MET A 52 4.68 -22.76 5.66
N LEU A 53 5.62 -23.43 6.35
CA LEU A 53 6.84 -23.95 5.69
C LEU A 53 7.41 -25.26 6.27
N THR A 54 6.78 -25.86 7.28
CA THR A 54 7.27 -27.10 7.93
C THR A 54 6.22 -28.20 7.88
N ASP A 55 6.66 -29.46 7.76
CA ASP A 55 5.80 -30.65 7.80
C ASP A 55 5.52 -31.12 9.24
N GLU A 56 5.71 -30.25 10.25
CA GLU A 56 5.50 -30.62 11.65
C GLU A 56 4.02 -30.53 12.07
N PRO A 57 3.53 -31.44 12.94
CA PRO A 57 2.14 -31.49 13.38
C PRO A 57 1.85 -30.37 14.39
N HIS A 58 1.45 -29.19 13.90
CA HIS A 58 1.00 -28.07 14.73
C HIS A 58 -0.50 -28.17 15.07
N SER A 59 -0.89 -27.50 16.15
CA SER A 59 -2.14 -27.69 16.89
C SER A 59 -3.33 -26.80 16.45
N THR A 60 -3.21 -26.05 15.36
CA THR A 60 -4.27 -25.14 14.86
C THR A 60 -4.54 -25.35 13.38
N HIS A 61 -5.80 -25.13 12.97
CA HIS A 61 -6.29 -25.25 11.59
C HIS A 61 -5.87 -24.06 10.72
N SER A 62 -5.83 -24.27 9.40
CA SER A 62 -5.78 -23.29 8.32
C SER A 62 -7.20 -22.84 7.85
N GLY A 63 -7.26 -22.05 6.76
CA GLY A 63 -8.28 -21.05 6.30
C GLY A 63 -9.11 -20.18 7.28
N THR A 64 -10.38 -20.51 7.45
CA THR A 64 -11.29 -19.97 8.43
C THR A 64 -11.84 -21.06 9.36
N GLY A 65 -11.56 -22.33 9.09
CA GLY A 65 -12.04 -23.48 9.86
C GLY A 65 -11.47 -24.81 9.36
N VAL A 66 -12.07 -25.90 9.79
CA VAL A 66 -11.88 -27.22 9.17
C VAL A 66 -13.20 -27.70 8.61
N VAL A 67 -13.19 -28.45 7.52
CA VAL A 67 -14.39 -29.09 7.00
C VAL A 67 -14.66 -30.37 7.79
N ASP A 68 -15.76 -30.38 8.53
CA ASP A 68 -16.34 -31.53 9.23
C ASP A 68 -17.41 -32.16 8.31
N THR A 69 -17.01 -33.20 7.58
CA THR A 69 -17.90 -33.91 6.66
C THR A 69 -18.89 -34.81 7.41
N PRO A 70 -20.09 -35.08 6.85
CA PRO A 70 -21.00 -36.06 7.44
C PRO A 70 -20.30 -37.41 7.62
N ASN A 71 -20.56 -38.06 8.76
CA ASN A 71 -19.98 -39.35 9.11
C ASN A 71 -20.57 -40.52 8.26
N LYS A 72 -20.48 -40.45 6.93
CA LYS A 72 -21.02 -41.44 5.98
C LYS A 72 -20.03 -41.69 4.83
N THR A 73 -20.06 -42.89 4.26
CA THR A 73 -19.37 -43.18 2.99
C THR A 73 -19.84 -42.23 1.89
N GLY A 74 -18.92 -41.75 1.06
CA GLY A 74 -19.22 -40.87 -0.09
C GLY A 74 -19.32 -39.38 0.22
N SER A 75 -19.21 -38.96 1.49
CA SER A 75 -19.02 -37.53 1.79
C SER A 75 -17.72 -37.02 1.18
N PHE A 76 -17.69 -35.75 0.76
CA PHE A 76 -16.59 -35.26 -0.06
C PHE A 76 -16.21 -33.80 0.20
N ILE A 77 -15.01 -33.47 -0.24
CA ILE A 77 -14.46 -32.11 -0.37
C ILE A 77 -13.83 -32.00 -1.75
N GLU A 78 -14.10 -30.93 -2.50
CA GLU A 78 -13.60 -30.69 -3.84
C GLU A 78 -13.03 -29.28 -3.96
N VAL A 79 -11.78 -29.18 -4.43
CA VAL A 79 -11.09 -27.92 -4.70
C VAL A 79 -10.72 -27.83 -6.18
N ALA A 80 -10.59 -26.61 -6.69
CA ALA A 80 -10.10 -26.37 -8.04
C ALA A 80 -8.65 -25.90 -8.00
N TYR A 81 -7.81 -26.49 -8.86
CA TYR A 81 -6.40 -26.14 -9.01
C TYR A 81 -6.06 -25.86 -10.48
N ASP A 82 -5.56 -24.67 -10.77
CA ASP A 82 -5.10 -24.31 -12.11
C ASP A 82 -3.62 -24.68 -12.28
N ALA A 83 -3.37 -25.84 -12.89
CA ALA A 83 -2.02 -26.30 -13.18
C ALA A 83 -1.43 -25.47 -14.33
N LEU A 84 -0.34 -24.75 -14.08
CA LEU A 84 0.32 -23.97 -15.12
C LEU A 84 0.88 -24.86 -16.25
N ARG A 85 1.27 -26.09 -15.91
CA ARG A 85 1.86 -27.08 -16.82
C ARG A 85 1.31 -28.47 -16.51
N ALA A 86 1.28 -29.33 -17.52
CA ALA A 86 0.98 -30.74 -17.31
C ALA A 86 2.19 -31.44 -16.68
N GLY A 87 1.96 -32.34 -15.72
CA GLY A 87 3.07 -33.07 -15.11
C GLY A 87 2.78 -33.63 -13.71
N PRO A 88 3.81 -34.19 -13.06
CA PRO A 88 3.68 -34.73 -11.71
C PRO A 88 3.45 -33.63 -10.67
N HIS A 89 2.43 -33.82 -9.85
CA HIS A 89 2.10 -32.96 -8.72
C HIS A 89 1.94 -33.81 -7.47
N ARG A 90 2.40 -33.32 -6.31
CA ARG A 90 2.08 -33.92 -5.01
C ARG A 90 0.84 -33.25 -4.46
N ILE A 91 -0.20 -34.04 -4.18
CA ILE A 91 -1.38 -33.60 -3.44
C ILE A 91 -1.20 -34.06 -2.00
N THR A 92 -1.27 -33.13 -1.07
CA THR A 92 -1.16 -33.37 0.38
C THR A 92 -2.42 -32.87 1.07
N VAL A 93 -3.11 -33.73 1.81
CA VAL A 93 -4.28 -33.39 2.63
C VAL A 93 -3.83 -33.23 4.07
N ARG A 94 -4.12 -32.09 4.70
CA ARG A 94 -3.95 -31.90 6.14
C ARG A 94 -5.29 -32.12 6.84
N TYR A 95 -5.30 -32.93 7.90
CA TYR A 95 -6.53 -33.33 8.58
C TYR A 95 -6.28 -33.65 10.06
N THR A 96 -7.36 -33.77 10.82
CA THR A 96 -7.32 -34.28 12.19
C THR A 96 -8.51 -35.20 12.51
N HIS A 97 -8.26 -36.33 13.16
CA HIS A 97 -9.30 -37.15 13.79
C HIS A 97 -8.74 -38.04 14.90
N LEU A 98 -9.51 -38.24 15.98
CA LEU A 98 -9.15 -39.12 17.09
C LEU A 98 -9.85 -40.47 17.07
N LYS A 99 -10.55 -40.80 15.99
CA LYS A 99 -11.38 -42.00 15.95
C LYS A 99 -10.50 -43.23 15.69
N PRO A 100 -10.71 -44.35 16.39
CA PRO A 100 -9.87 -45.54 16.26
C PRO A 100 -10.01 -46.22 14.90
N ASP A 101 -11.12 -45.97 14.20
CA ASP A 101 -11.33 -46.32 12.80
C ASP A 101 -10.51 -45.41 11.85
N PRO A 102 -9.82 -45.97 10.84
CA PRO A 102 -9.16 -45.16 9.83
C PRO A 102 -10.18 -44.37 9.00
N ARG A 103 -9.78 -43.20 8.47
CA ARG A 103 -10.64 -42.31 7.69
C ARG A 103 -10.18 -42.18 6.23
N PRO A 104 -10.05 -43.29 5.47
CA PRO A 104 -9.42 -43.27 4.15
C PRO A 104 -10.22 -42.41 3.15
N GLY A 105 -9.48 -41.62 2.36
CA GLY A 105 -10.04 -40.74 1.34
C GLY A 105 -9.53 -41.09 -0.06
N GLN A 106 -10.44 -41.32 -1.00
CA GLN A 106 -10.13 -41.51 -2.41
C GLN A 106 -9.98 -40.16 -3.10
N LEU A 107 -8.85 -39.91 -3.76
CA LEU A 107 -8.72 -38.77 -4.67
C LEU A 107 -9.44 -39.08 -5.98
N TRP A 108 -10.30 -38.15 -6.40
CA TRP A 108 -10.98 -38.11 -7.69
C TRP A 108 -10.45 -36.90 -8.44
N LEU A 109 -9.77 -37.14 -9.57
CA LEU A 109 -9.09 -36.11 -10.35
C LEU A 109 -9.82 -35.96 -11.68
N ASN A 110 -10.43 -34.81 -11.92
CA ASN A 110 -11.18 -34.52 -13.14
C ASN A 110 -12.21 -35.61 -13.49
N GLY A 111 -12.92 -36.11 -12.47
CA GLY A 111 -13.94 -37.16 -12.63
C GLY A 111 -13.41 -38.58 -12.82
N LYS A 112 -12.12 -38.84 -12.54
CA LYS A 112 -11.53 -40.19 -12.57
C LYS A 112 -10.94 -40.57 -11.22
N ASP A 113 -11.03 -41.85 -10.89
CA ASP A 113 -10.39 -42.40 -9.69
C ASP A 113 -8.86 -42.23 -9.74
N GLY A 114 -8.31 -41.68 -8.67
CA GLY A 114 -6.88 -41.50 -8.42
C GLY A 114 -6.37 -42.40 -7.29
N PRO A 115 -5.32 -41.98 -6.55
CA PRO A 115 -4.83 -42.70 -5.38
C PRO A 115 -5.74 -42.58 -4.16
N ILE A 116 -5.68 -43.57 -3.26
CA ILE A 116 -6.29 -43.53 -1.93
C ILE A 116 -5.28 -43.01 -0.92
N LEU A 117 -5.70 -42.09 -0.07
CA LEU A 117 -4.97 -41.61 1.11
C LEU A 117 -5.44 -42.40 2.35
N PRO A 118 -4.58 -43.17 3.02
CA PRO A 118 -4.94 -43.94 4.22
C PRO A 118 -5.51 -43.13 5.39
N MET A 119 -5.08 -41.88 5.57
CA MET A 119 -5.52 -40.94 6.61
C MET A 119 -5.65 -41.55 8.03
N PRO A 120 -4.55 -42.07 8.61
CA PRO A 120 -4.55 -42.73 9.92
C PRO A 120 -4.92 -41.80 11.10
N GLN A 121 -5.41 -42.41 12.19
CA GLN A 121 -5.78 -41.73 13.44
C GLN A 121 -4.66 -40.87 14.04
N ASN A 122 -5.03 -39.70 14.59
CA ASN A 122 -4.17 -38.84 15.40
C ASN A 122 -4.07 -39.35 16.84
N LEU A 123 -2.86 -39.32 17.42
CA LEU A 123 -2.60 -39.87 18.76
C LEU A 123 -3.07 -38.97 19.92
N ALA A 124 -3.26 -37.67 19.68
CA ALA A 124 -3.74 -36.68 20.64
C ALA A 124 -4.31 -35.44 19.92
N LEU A 125 -5.16 -34.65 20.60
CA LEU A 125 -5.55 -33.30 20.15
C LEU A 125 -4.88 -32.22 21.02
N PRO A 126 -4.53 -31.05 20.44
CA PRO A 126 -4.71 -30.72 19.03
C PRO A 126 -3.47 -31.15 18.23
N ALA A 127 -3.63 -32.12 17.31
CA ALA A 127 -2.58 -32.50 16.37
C ALA A 127 -3.21 -32.71 15.00
N PHE A 128 -2.62 -32.09 13.98
CA PHE A 128 -2.95 -32.36 12.58
C PHE A 128 -1.94 -33.36 11.99
N LYS A 129 -2.40 -34.17 11.03
CA LYS A 129 -1.57 -35.06 10.22
C LYS A 129 -1.67 -34.64 8.77
N THR A 130 -0.69 -35.04 7.99
CA THR A 130 -0.74 -34.95 6.53
C THR A 130 -0.70 -36.35 5.93
N ASP A 131 -1.38 -36.50 4.79
CA ASP A 131 -1.25 -37.67 3.93
C ASP A 131 -1.14 -37.19 2.49
N SER A 132 -0.36 -37.86 1.64
CA SER A 132 -0.04 -37.36 0.31
C SER A 132 0.11 -38.43 -0.75
N ALA A 133 -0.21 -38.07 -1.99
CA ALA A 133 0.04 -38.88 -3.16
C ALA A 133 0.62 -38.05 -4.30
N VAL A 134 1.45 -38.67 -5.14
CA VAL A 134 1.92 -38.05 -6.39
C VAL A 134 0.99 -38.48 -7.52
N VAL A 135 0.52 -37.52 -8.29
CA VAL A 135 -0.43 -37.70 -9.39
C VAL A 135 0.04 -36.94 -10.62
N THR A 136 -0.48 -37.26 -11.80
CA THR A 136 -0.22 -36.47 -13.02
C THR A 136 -1.46 -35.63 -13.34
N LEU A 137 -1.30 -34.31 -13.35
CA LEU A 137 -2.37 -33.37 -13.70
C LEU A 137 -2.12 -32.81 -15.11
N PRO A 138 -3.15 -32.68 -15.97
CA PRO A 138 -3.06 -31.88 -17.19
C PRO A 138 -2.88 -30.39 -16.88
N GLN A 139 -2.33 -29.65 -17.84
CA GLN A 139 -2.29 -28.18 -17.80
C GLN A 139 -3.72 -27.62 -17.83
N GLY A 140 -3.94 -26.54 -17.09
CA GLY A 140 -5.22 -25.87 -16.95
C GLY A 140 -5.96 -26.28 -15.67
N ARG A 141 -7.26 -26.05 -15.66
CA ARG A 141 -8.10 -26.27 -14.48
C ARG A 141 -8.27 -27.75 -14.17
N ASN A 142 -7.96 -28.13 -12.95
CA ASN A 142 -8.14 -29.46 -12.41
C ASN A 142 -9.12 -29.43 -11.23
N LEU A 143 -10.08 -30.35 -11.19
CA LEU A 143 -10.91 -30.59 -10.02
C LEU A 143 -10.29 -31.74 -9.22
N ILE A 144 -10.01 -31.48 -7.95
CA ILE A 144 -9.43 -32.43 -7.01
C ILE A 144 -10.46 -32.66 -5.93
N ARG A 145 -11.08 -33.84 -5.92
CA ARG A 145 -12.06 -34.23 -4.92
C ARG A 145 -11.53 -35.33 -4.03
N LEU A 146 -11.66 -35.18 -2.72
CA LEU A 146 -11.38 -36.19 -1.70
C LEU A 146 -12.73 -36.79 -1.25
N VAL A 147 -12.90 -38.10 -1.38
CA VAL A 147 -14.15 -38.80 -1.08
C VAL A 147 -13.94 -39.84 0.02
N ALA A 148 -14.77 -39.82 1.06
CA ALA A 148 -14.71 -40.80 2.15
C ALA A 148 -15.06 -42.21 1.66
N LEU A 149 -14.20 -43.19 1.96
CA LEU A 149 -14.41 -44.60 1.61
C LEU A 149 -15.04 -45.45 2.72
N ALA A 150 -15.29 -44.87 3.89
CA ALA A 150 -15.82 -45.59 5.04
C ALA A 150 -16.93 -44.79 5.75
N ASP A 151 -17.80 -45.54 6.43
CA ASP A 151 -18.77 -44.97 7.36
C ASP A 151 -18.00 -44.38 8.55
N GLY A 152 -18.27 -43.10 8.83
CA GLY A 152 -17.37 -42.25 9.58
C GLY A 152 -16.97 -40.99 8.81
N GLY A 153 -17.02 -40.99 7.47
CA GLY A 153 -16.67 -39.80 6.68
C GLY A 153 -15.17 -39.54 6.64
N LEU A 154 -14.75 -38.33 6.29
CA LEU A 154 -13.34 -37.91 6.37
C LEU A 154 -12.97 -37.54 7.80
N GLY A 155 -11.67 -37.42 8.09
CA GLY A 155 -11.24 -36.62 9.25
C GLY A 155 -11.61 -35.15 9.02
N ASN A 156 -11.54 -34.31 10.06
CA ASN A 156 -11.74 -32.87 9.87
C ASN A 156 -10.61 -32.36 8.98
N VAL A 157 -10.92 -31.97 7.75
CA VAL A 157 -9.92 -31.61 6.75
C VAL A 157 -9.68 -30.12 6.81
N ASP A 158 -8.41 -29.77 6.80
CA ASP A 158 -7.91 -28.42 6.92
C ASP A 158 -7.70 -27.81 5.54
N TYR A 159 -6.71 -28.33 4.80
CA TYR A 159 -6.42 -27.90 3.44
C TYR A 159 -6.04 -29.07 2.55
N ILE A 160 -6.06 -28.80 1.24
CA ILE A 160 -5.43 -29.60 0.20
C ILE A 160 -4.29 -28.77 -0.42
N LYS A 161 -3.04 -29.20 -0.20
CA LYS A 161 -1.83 -28.58 -0.74
C LYS A 161 -1.40 -29.30 -2.01
N VAL A 162 -1.18 -28.54 -3.08
CA VAL A 162 -0.71 -29.06 -4.38
C VAL A 162 0.67 -28.47 -4.68
N ALA A 163 1.68 -29.33 -4.79
CA ALA A 163 3.04 -28.95 -5.16
C ALA A 163 3.41 -29.50 -6.54
N GLU A 164 3.80 -28.62 -7.46
CA GLU A 164 4.36 -29.01 -8.76
C GLU A 164 5.74 -29.65 -8.55
N LEU A 165 5.93 -30.89 -8.98
CA LEU A 165 7.18 -31.63 -8.79
C LEU A 165 8.04 -31.52 -10.04
N ARG A 166 8.93 -30.53 -10.06
CA ARG A 166 9.94 -30.39 -11.12
C ARG A 166 11.17 -29.66 -10.62
N GLU A 167 12.22 -29.75 -11.42
CA GLU A 167 13.34 -28.82 -11.34
C GLU A 167 12.91 -27.44 -11.86
N PRO A 168 12.98 -26.38 -11.03
CA PRO A 168 12.73 -25.02 -11.48
C PRO A 168 13.84 -24.54 -12.42
N ALA A 169 13.49 -23.75 -13.43
CA ALA A 169 14.51 -23.05 -14.23
C ALA A 169 15.20 -21.97 -13.38
N PRO A 170 16.41 -21.51 -13.72
CA PRO A 170 17.07 -20.42 -13.00
C PRO A 170 16.15 -19.19 -12.86
N GLY A 171 15.84 -18.80 -11.63
CA GLY A 171 14.95 -17.68 -11.32
C GLY A 171 13.46 -18.03 -11.16
N GLU A 172 13.05 -19.29 -11.38
CA GLU A 172 11.71 -19.77 -11.04
C GLU A 172 11.70 -20.38 -9.62
N VAL A 173 10.61 -20.19 -8.88
CA VAL A 173 10.36 -20.88 -7.60
C VAL A 173 9.42 -22.08 -7.81
N PRO A 174 9.62 -23.21 -7.10
CA PRO A 174 8.66 -24.31 -7.11
C PRO A 174 7.27 -23.81 -6.72
N ARG A 175 6.24 -24.17 -7.50
CA ARG A 175 4.87 -23.77 -7.19
C ARG A 175 4.26 -24.70 -6.17
N ILE A 176 3.92 -24.13 -5.02
CA ILE A 176 3.13 -24.77 -3.97
C ILE A 176 1.89 -23.91 -3.80
N VAL A 177 0.71 -24.51 -3.91
CA VAL A 177 -0.57 -23.85 -3.70
C VAL A 177 -1.29 -24.58 -2.58
N VAL A 178 -1.75 -23.84 -1.58
CA VAL A 178 -2.64 -24.37 -0.54
C VAL A 178 -4.06 -23.95 -0.88
N LEU A 179 -4.96 -24.93 -0.88
CA LEU A 179 -6.37 -24.77 -1.19
C LEU A 179 -7.12 -25.11 0.10
N GLU A 180 -7.68 -24.09 0.75
CA GLU A 180 -8.44 -24.27 1.99
C GLU A 180 -9.68 -25.13 1.69
N ALA A 181 -9.93 -26.14 2.53
CA ALA A 181 -10.98 -27.10 2.26
C ALA A 181 -12.37 -26.44 2.29
N GLU A 182 -12.54 -25.46 3.17
CA GLU A 182 -13.72 -24.64 3.37
C GLU A 182 -13.99 -23.63 2.25
N ASP A 183 -13.01 -23.35 1.40
CA ASP A 183 -13.19 -22.54 0.18
C ASP A 183 -13.63 -23.41 -1.02
N GLY A 184 -13.59 -24.73 -0.85
CA GLY A 184 -14.02 -25.71 -1.84
C GLY A 184 -15.53 -26.00 -1.83
N LEU A 185 -15.94 -26.92 -2.69
CA LEU A 185 -17.26 -27.55 -2.63
C LEU A 185 -17.19 -28.77 -1.72
N PHE A 186 -17.98 -28.81 -0.65
CA PHE A 186 -17.96 -29.93 0.30
C PHE A 186 -19.37 -30.31 0.78
N GLU A 187 -19.48 -31.52 1.32
CA GLU A 187 -20.62 -31.91 2.15
C GLU A 187 -20.26 -31.72 3.63
N GLY A 188 -21.14 -31.08 4.40
CA GLY A 188 -20.97 -30.92 5.85
C GLY A 188 -21.00 -29.47 6.29
N LYS A 189 -20.22 -29.16 7.32
CA LYS A 189 -20.13 -27.82 7.89
C LYS A 189 -18.65 -27.45 8.07
N VAL A 190 -18.40 -26.15 8.07
CA VAL A 190 -17.13 -25.62 8.55
C VAL A 190 -17.19 -25.58 10.07
N ASP A 191 -16.29 -26.30 10.72
CA ASP A 191 -16.10 -26.22 12.15
C ASP A 191 -15.01 -25.20 12.47
N HIS A 192 -15.43 -24.11 13.09
CA HIS A 192 -14.56 -23.05 13.60
C HIS A 192 -14.07 -23.35 15.04
N HIS A 193 -14.45 -24.49 15.62
CA HIS A 193 -14.33 -24.78 17.06
C HIS A 193 -13.39 -25.95 17.43
N SER A 194 -12.37 -26.27 16.62
CA SER A 194 -11.49 -27.42 16.92
C SER A 194 -10.61 -27.28 18.18
N CYS A 195 -10.82 -26.24 18.99
CA CYS A 195 -10.12 -25.96 20.26
C CYS A 195 -10.91 -26.40 21.52
N TRP A 196 -11.81 -27.38 21.41
CA TRP A 196 -12.83 -27.69 22.43
C TRP A 196 -12.38 -28.24 23.80
N ASN A 197 -11.09 -28.31 24.16
CA ASN A 197 -10.70 -28.90 25.46
C ASN A 197 -9.73 -28.09 26.36
N PHE A 198 -9.49 -26.79 26.10
CA PHE A 198 -8.75 -25.95 27.07
C PHE A 198 -9.36 -24.57 27.35
N ILE A 199 -10.39 -24.15 26.61
CA ILE A 199 -10.92 -22.77 26.67
C ILE A 199 -11.93 -22.53 27.81
N ALA A 200 -12.39 -23.56 28.52
CA ALA A 200 -13.44 -23.42 29.52
C ALA A 200 -13.03 -22.75 30.86
N GLN A 201 -11.88 -22.06 30.96
CA GLN A 201 -11.42 -21.47 32.23
C GLN A 201 -10.98 -19.99 32.23
N HIS A 202 -10.93 -19.26 31.10
CA HIS A 202 -10.46 -17.85 31.12
C HIS A 202 -11.32 -16.88 30.29
N PRO A 203 -11.75 -15.74 30.85
CA PRO A 203 -12.42 -14.68 30.09
C PRO A 203 -11.42 -13.90 29.22
N GLY A 204 -11.64 -13.89 27.90
CA GLY A 204 -11.25 -12.78 27.02
C GLY A 204 -10.11 -12.96 25.98
N PRO A 205 -10.02 -14.04 25.20
CA PRO A 205 -9.06 -14.11 24.09
C PRO A 205 -9.46 -13.22 22.89
N HIS A 206 -8.50 -12.60 22.20
CA HIS A 206 -8.72 -11.73 21.03
C HIS A 206 -7.98 -12.24 19.78
N THR A 207 -8.71 -12.52 18.70
CA THR A 207 -8.19 -13.11 17.46
C THR A 207 -7.65 -12.06 16.47
N GLY A 208 -6.89 -12.49 15.44
CA GLY A 208 -6.50 -11.66 14.30
C GLY A 208 -5.08 -11.05 14.34
N PHE A 209 -4.28 -11.41 15.34
CA PHE A 209 -2.86 -11.08 15.44
C PHE A 209 -1.99 -11.92 14.47
N THR A 210 -0.73 -11.52 14.24
CA THR A 210 0.30 -12.29 13.53
C THR A 210 1.23 -12.96 14.55
N GLY A 211 2.15 -13.82 14.11
CA GLY A 211 3.09 -14.40 15.07
C GLY A 211 2.49 -15.52 15.93
N GLU A 212 3.08 -15.71 17.10
CA GLU A 212 2.62 -16.67 18.12
C GLU A 212 1.65 -16.03 19.12
N GLY A 213 1.52 -14.70 19.13
CA GLY A 213 0.74 -13.97 20.12
C GLY A 213 0.66 -12.48 19.84
N TYR A 214 -0.03 -11.76 20.71
CA TYR A 214 0.18 -10.32 20.90
C TYR A 214 0.56 -10.04 22.34
N VAL A 215 1.19 -8.90 22.59
CA VAL A 215 1.49 -8.44 23.94
C VAL A 215 0.32 -7.61 24.48
N ASP A 216 -0.24 -8.05 25.61
CA ASP A 216 -1.12 -7.26 26.47
C ASP A 216 -0.29 -6.74 27.64
N ALA A 217 0.03 -5.44 27.60
CA ALA A 217 0.86 -4.84 28.62
C ALA A 217 0.04 -4.48 29.87
N ASP A 218 0.67 -4.51 31.05
CA ASP A 218 0.01 -4.13 32.30
C ASP A 218 -0.67 -2.75 32.18
N ASN A 219 -1.89 -2.60 32.69
CA ASN A 219 -2.59 -1.31 32.76
C ASN A 219 -1.95 -0.41 33.84
N LYS A 220 -0.81 0.22 33.51
CA LYS A 220 -0.05 1.09 34.42
C LYS A 220 0.85 2.07 33.64
N VAL A 221 1.08 3.24 34.21
CA VAL A 221 2.12 4.17 33.74
C VAL A 221 3.49 3.50 33.82
N GLY A 222 4.26 3.57 32.73
CA GLY A 222 5.59 2.96 32.65
C GLY A 222 5.61 1.51 32.19
N SER A 223 4.45 0.89 31.95
CA SER A 223 4.39 -0.41 31.27
C SER A 223 5.04 -0.33 29.90
N PHE A 224 5.68 -1.40 29.44
CA PHE A 224 6.51 -1.36 28.26
C PHE A 224 6.43 -2.62 27.40
N VAL A 225 6.78 -2.45 26.13
CA VAL A 225 7.20 -3.51 25.20
C VAL A 225 8.54 -3.10 24.61
N GLU A 226 9.54 -3.97 24.69
CA GLU A 226 10.89 -3.75 24.21
C GLU A 226 11.34 -4.94 23.35
N VAL A 227 11.58 -4.68 22.07
CA VAL A 227 12.07 -5.69 21.12
C VAL A 227 13.52 -5.42 20.75
N THR A 228 14.28 -6.48 20.52
CA THR A 228 15.62 -6.43 19.94
C THR A 228 15.62 -7.20 18.64
N PHE A 229 16.09 -6.60 17.56
CA PHE A 229 16.03 -7.18 16.22
C PHE A 229 17.26 -6.82 15.39
N GLU A 230 17.51 -7.60 14.33
CA GLU A 230 18.61 -7.38 13.40
C GLU A 230 18.09 -6.73 12.12
N ALA A 231 18.53 -5.51 11.82
CA ALA A 231 18.23 -4.86 10.54
C ALA A 231 19.25 -5.31 9.49
N PRO A 232 18.81 -5.70 8.28
CA PRO A 232 19.72 -6.25 7.25
C PRO A 232 20.72 -5.20 6.73
N ALA A 233 20.37 -3.91 6.83
CA ALA A 233 21.23 -2.80 6.44
C ALA A 233 20.92 -1.56 7.28
N ALA A 234 21.94 -0.72 7.49
CA ALA A 234 21.76 0.61 8.07
C ALA A 234 20.97 1.49 7.09
N GLY A 235 20.11 2.36 7.60
CA GLY A 235 19.31 3.25 6.74
C GLY A 235 18.13 3.87 7.46
N ARG A 236 17.36 4.69 6.74
CA ARG A 236 16.09 5.24 7.24
C ARG A 236 14.96 4.27 6.95
N TYR A 237 14.08 4.06 7.91
CA TYR A 237 12.93 3.17 7.81
C TYR A 237 11.66 3.88 8.29
N LEU A 238 10.55 3.67 7.61
CA LEU A 238 9.22 4.01 8.10
C LEU A 238 8.80 2.94 9.10
N LEU A 239 8.48 3.36 10.33
CA LEU A 239 8.04 2.47 11.41
C LEU A 239 6.52 2.60 11.60
N ALA A 240 5.83 1.46 11.57
CA ALA A 240 4.44 1.33 11.99
C ALA A 240 4.25 0.21 13.01
N ALA A 241 3.42 0.42 14.02
CA ALA A 241 3.01 -0.58 14.99
C ALA A 241 1.60 -1.10 14.65
N ARG A 242 1.44 -2.42 14.55
CA ARG A 242 0.12 -3.06 14.46
C ARG A 242 -0.42 -3.28 15.87
N TYR A 243 -1.64 -2.81 16.11
CA TYR A 243 -2.22 -2.80 17.45
C TYR A 243 -3.74 -2.98 17.43
N ALA A 244 -4.30 -3.38 18.57
CA ALA A 244 -5.74 -3.38 18.83
C ALA A 244 -6.05 -2.61 20.11
N HIS A 245 -7.12 -1.81 20.07
CA HIS A 245 -7.62 -1.07 21.22
C HIS A 245 -9.15 -1.00 21.17
N GLY A 246 -9.81 -1.91 21.90
CA GLY A 246 -11.27 -2.05 21.87
C GLY A 246 -12.04 -1.08 22.78
N LYS A 247 -11.34 -0.22 23.53
CA LYS A 247 -11.97 0.80 24.39
C LYS A 247 -11.99 2.16 23.67
N PRO A 248 -12.84 3.11 24.11
CA PRO A 248 -12.97 4.43 23.47
C PRO A 248 -11.89 5.44 23.87
N ASP A 249 -10.99 5.11 24.80
CA ASP A 249 -9.88 6.00 25.21
C ASP A 249 -8.74 6.02 24.17
N THR A 250 -7.75 6.89 24.39
CA THR A 250 -6.51 6.89 23.61
C THR A 250 -5.35 6.59 24.54
N ARG A 251 -4.50 5.63 24.16
CA ARG A 251 -3.34 5.21 24.96
C ARG A 251 -2.06 5.78 24.34
N PRO A 252 -1.44 6.84 24.90
CA PRO A 252 -0.18 7.36 24.39
C PRO A 252 1.04 6.57 24.89
N ALA A 253 2.04 6.40 24.02
CA ALA A 253 3.31 5.77 24.36
C ALA A 253 4.52 6.63 23.95
N GLU A 254 5.53 6.72 24.81
CA GLU A 254 6.86 7.18 24.40
C GLU A 254 7.56 6.05 23.62
N VAL A 255 8.09 6.35 22.44
CA VAL A 255 8.82 5.40 21.60
C VAL A 255 10.30 5.78 21.58
N ARG A 256 11.15 4.84 21.98
CA ARG A 256 12.60 4.96 21.92
C ARG A 256 13.20 3.93 20.97
N LEU A 257 14.16 4.37 20.16
CA LEU A 257 14.97 3.52 19.30
C LEU A 257 16.44 3.70 19.68
N ASN A 258 17.12 2.62 20.04
CA ASN A 258 18.52 2.62 20.47
C ASN A 258 18.80 3.64 21.61
N GLY A 259 17.80 3.86 22.48
CA GLY A 259 17.86 4.79 23.62
C GLY A 259 17.39 6.22 23.32
N GLU A 260 17.29 6.61 22.05
CA GLU A 260 16.83 7.95 21.63
C GLU A 260 15.32 8.00 21.49
N VAL A 261 14.69 9.10 21.91
CA VAL A 261 13.24 9.30 21.74
C VAL A 261 12.94 9.63 20.29
N VAL A 262 12.22 8.73 19.60
CA VAL A 262 11.78 8.92 18.21
C VAL A 262 10.31 9.33 18.10
N ALA A 263 9.50 9.07 19.13
CA ALA A 263 8.21 9.74 19.34
C ALA A 263 8.00 10.01 20.84
N PRO A 264 7.80 11.27 21.26
CA PRO A 264 7.54 11.59 22.66
C PRO A 264 6.15 11.13 23.11
N ALA A 265 5.18 11.01 22.20
CA ALA A 265 3.83 10.51 22.46
C ALA A 265 3.17 9.99 21.17
N LEU A 266 3.30 8.69 20.90
CA LEU A 266 2.58 8.00 19.83
C LEU A 266 1.19 7.61 20.34
N ALA A 267 0.14 8.11 19.70
CA ALA A 267 -1.24 7.92 20.15
C ALA A 267 -1.85 6.63 19.55
N PHE A 268 -2.18 5.67 20.41
CA PHE A 268 -2.96 4.50 20.03
C PHE A 268 -4.45 4.78 20.27
N THR A 269 -5.16 5.18 19.22
CA THR A 269 -6.59 5.51 19.25
C THR A 269 -7.46 4.25 19.15
N PRO A 270 -8.77 4.30 19.49
CA PRO A 270 -9.66 3.15 19.42
C PRO A 270 -9.67 2.48 18.04
N THR A 271 -9.47 1.16 18.00
CA THR A 271 -9.74 0.35 16.80
C THR A 271 -11.19 -0.12 16.74
N GLY A 272 -11.93 0.05 17.84
CA GLY A 272 -13.36 -0.26 17.99
C GLY A 272 -13.63 -1.66 18.54
N PHE A 273 -12.84 -2.66 18.16
CA PHE A 273 -12.92 -4.02 18.71
C PHE A 273 -11.53 -4.57 18.97
N TRP A 274 -11.37 -5.40 20.00
CA TRP A 274 -10.10 -6.04 20.33
C TRP A 274 -9.62 -7.07 19.28
N THR A 275 -10.53 -7.53 18.42
CA THR A 275 -10.23 -8.38 17.26
C THR A 275 -9.94 -7.59 15.99
N ARG A 276 -10.04 -6.26 16.03
CA ARG A 276 -9.74 -5.36 14.91
C ARG A 276 -8.38 -4.72 15.12
N TRP A 277 -7.43 -5.14 14.28
CA TRP A 277 -6.06 -4.65 14.28
C TRP A 277 -5.88 -3.54 13.25
N SER A 278 -5.20 -2.47 13.65
CA SER A 278 -4.87 -1.32 12.80
C SER A 278 -3.37 -1.03 12.89
N TYR A 279 -2.85 -0.28 11.91
CA TYR A 279 -1.51 0.28 12.02
C TYR A 279 -1.58 1.72 12.52
N VAL A 280 -0.67 2.08 13.41
CA VAL A 280 -0.28 3.46 13.68
C VAL A 280 1.17 3.65 13.24
N ALA A 281 1.45 4.69 12.45
CA ALA A 281 2.79 4.98 11.95
C ALA A 281 3.41 6.18 12.68
N LEU A 282 4.74 6.19 12.79
CA LEU A 282 5.45 7.42 13.11
C LEU A 282 5.33 8.41 11.94
N PRO A 283 5.25 9.72 12.24
CA PRO A 283 5.18 10.75 11.20
C PRO A 283 6.50 10.88 10.40
N GLU A 284 7.63 10.54 11.03
CA GLU A 284 8.96 10.59 10.44
C GLU A 284 9.60 9.21 10.34
N SER A 285 10.53 9.05 9.39
CA SER A 285 11.35 7.84 9.31
C SER A 285 12.41 7.80 10.40
N VAL A 286 12.70 6.61 10.92
CA VAL A 286 13.71 6.38 11.97
C VAL A 286 15.00 5.81 11.38
N ALA A 287 16.14 6.08 12.01
CA ALA A 287 17.43 5.56 11.55
C ALA A 287 17.75 4.22 12.24
N LEU A 288 17.85 3.14 11.45
CA LEU A 288 18.32 1.85 11.93
C LEU A 288 19.82 1.70 11.66
N GLN A 289 20.52 1.07 12.59
CA GLN A 289 21.90 0.58 12.40
C GLN A 289 21.86 -0.76 11.67
N ALA A 290 22.90 -1.11 10.90
CA ALA A 290 23.01 -2.47 10.37
C ALA A 290 23.24 -3.44 11.54
N GLY A 291 22.54 -4.57 11.52
CA GLY A 291 22.53 -5.52 12.61
C GLY A 291 21.64 -5.07 13.78
N LYS A 292 22.10 -5.27 15.01
CA LYS A 292 21.28 -5.15 16.23
C LYS A 292 20.73 -3.74 16.45
N ASN A 293 19.41 -3.65 16.64
CA ASN A 293 18.69 -2.47 17.11
C ASN A 293 17.73 -2.85 18.25
N THR A 294 17.36 -1.87 19.08
CA THR A 294 16.40 -2.05 20.17
C THR A 294 15.33 -0.96 20.12
N LEU A 295 14.05 -1.35 20.07
CA LEU A 295 12.91 -0.44 20.12
C LEU A 295 12.12 -0.69 21.39
N ARG A 296 11.79 0.38 22.13
CA ARG A 296 10.97 0.34 23.34
C ARG A 296 9.78 1.29 23.22
N LEU A 297 8.58 0.78 23.49
CA LEU A 297 7.36 1.56 23.70
C LEU A 297 7.06 1.59 25.20
N THR A 298 6.79 2.77 25.76
CA THR A 298 6.50 2.94 27.20
C THR A 298 5.20 3.71 27.41
N ALA A 299 4.24 3.11 28.12
CA ALA A 299 2.94 3.68 28.43
C ALA A 299 3.06 4.96 29.26
N GLN A 300 2.33 5.99 28.86
CA GLN A 300 2.27 7.26 29.59
C GLN A 300 0.99 7.42 30.40
N SER A 301 0.00 6.54 30.23
CA SER A 301 -1.27 6.56 30.95
C SER A 301 -1.39 5.40 31.95
N ALA A 302 -2.28 5.55 32.93
CA ALA A 302 -2.60 4.50 33.90
C ALA A 302 -3.29 3.28 33.26
N GLU A 303 -3.77 3.41 32.03
CA GLU A 303 -4.41 2.33 31.27
C GLU A 303 -3.38 1.50 30.48
N GLY A 304 -2.07 1.76 30.59
CA GLY A 304 -1.05 0.95 29.91
C GLY A 304 -0.97 1.20 28.40
N LEU A 305 -0.40 0.22 27.67
CA LEU A 305 -0.30 0.24 26.20
C LEU A 305 -1.56 -0.35 25.56
N ALA A 306 -1.79 -0.09 24.28
CA ALA A 306 -2.70 -0.91 23.50
C ALA A 306 -2.13 -2.33 23.32
N ASN A 307 -2.96 -3.29 22.90
CA ASN A 307 -2.49 -4.63 22.58
C ASN A 307 -1.58 -4.52 21.35
N LEU A 308 -0.34 -4.96 21.46
CA LEU A 308 0.67 -4.82 20.41
C LEU A 308 0.94 -6.17 19.76
N ASP A 309 0.77 -6.21 18.45
CA ASP A 309 0.98 -7.40 17.64
C ASP A 309 2.40 -7.43 17.08
N HIS A 310 2.73 -6.52 16.15
CA HIS A 310 4.07 -6.43 15.60
C HIS A 310 4.47 -5.01 15.21
N LEU A 311 5.76 -4.85 14.96
CA LEU A 311 6.38 -3.64 14.45
C LEU A 311 6.84 -3.89 13.02
N ARG A 312 6.45 -3.00 12.11
CA ARG A 312 6.82 -3.05 10.70
C ARG A 312 7.77 -1.91 10.37
N PHE A 313 8.95 -2.26 9.91
CA PHE A 313 9.96 -1.34 9.39
C PHE A 313 10.06 -1.50 7.88
N THR A 314 9.56 -0.52 7.14
CA THR A 314 9.72 -0.48 5.69
C THR A 314 10.90 0.44 5.38
N PRO A 315 11.90 0.03 4.58
CA PRO A 315 12.93 0.95 4.11
C PRO A 315 12.28 2.23 3.59
N ALA A 316 12.67 3.36 4.17
CA ALA A 316 12.26 4.64 3.63
C ALA A 316 12.95 4.79 2.27
N PRO A 317 12.28 5.39 1.27
CA PRO A 317 12.96 5.79 0.04
C PRO A 317 14.19 6.60 0.43
N ASP A 318 15.38 6.19 -0.02
CA ASP A 318 16.59 6.97 0.21
C ASP A 318 16.42 8.33 -0.50
N PRO A 319 16.46 9.47 0.22
CA PRO A 319 16.38 10.79 -0.40
C PRO A 319 17.47 11.00 -1.47
N ALA A 320 18.61 10.31 -1.34
CA ALA A 320 19.71 10.33 -2.31
C ALA A 320 19.54 9.31 -3.46
N ALA A 321 18.66 8.31 -3.33
CA ALA A 321 18.38 7.33 -4.39
C ALA A 321 17.09 7.63 -5.16
N ALA A 322 16.24 8.53 -4.69
CA ALA A 322 15.21 9.11 -5.54
C ALA A 322 15.90 9.80 -6.71
N ALA A 323 15.57 9.43 -7.96
CA ALA A 323 16.16 10.10 -9.10
C ALA A 323 15.95 11.62 -8.95
N PRO A 324 16.99 12.44 -9.13
CA PRO A 324 16.88 13.87 -8.85
C PRO A 324 15.82 14.48 -9.75
N VAL A 325 15.16 15.52 -9.26
CA VAL A 325 14.34 16.37 -10.10
C VAL A 325 15.25 17.00 -11.14
N ARG A 326 14.83 17.02 -12.41
CA ARG A 326 15.57 17.65 -13.51
C ARG A 326 14.65 18.56 -14.29
N LEU A 327 15.12 19.76 -14.56
CA LEU A 327 14.43 20.75 -15.36
C LEU A 327 15.23 21.03 -16.63
N SER A 328 14.54 20.98 -17.77
CA SER A 328 15.04 21.40 -19.07
C SER A 328 14.01 22.27 -19.80
N GLU A 329 14.45 23.06 -20.77
CA GLU A 329 13.53 23.77 -21.67
C GLU A 329 13.23 22.91 -22.90
N VAL A 330 11.96 22.85 -23.28
CA VAL A 330 11.48 22.10 -24.44
C VAL A 330 10.35 22.84 -25.15
N THR A 331 10.06 22.46 -26.38
CA THR A 331 8.78 22.76 -27.01
C THR A 331 7.84 21.57 -26.83
N TRP A 332 6.68 21.78 -26.22
CA TRP A 332 5.67 20.75 -26.00
C TRP A 332 4.30 21.24 -26.41
N GLY A 333 3.61 20.51 -27.29
CA GLY A 333 2.34 20.97 -27.87
C GLY A 333 2.45 22.30 -28.63
N GLY A 334 3.61 22.59 -29.23
CA GLY A 334 3.86 23.79 -30.04
C GLY A 334 4.21 25.06 -29.26
N VAL A 335 4.32 25.00 -27.93
CA VAL A 335 4.65 26.14 -27.06
C VAL A 335 5.90 25.84 -26.22
N GLY A 336 6.56 26.89 -25.73
CA GLY A 336 7.73 26.73 -24.87
C GLY A 336 7.34 26.36 -23.43
N CYS A 337 7.96 25.29 -22.94
CA CYS A 337 7.72 24.74 -21.62
C CYS A 337 9.03 24.46 -20.88
N TYR A 338 8.98 24.49 -19.56
CA TYR A 338 9.90 23.71 -18.74
C TYR A 338 9.39 22.27 -18.67
N LYS A 339 10.24 21.31 -19.01
CA LYS A 339 10.04 19.88 -18.73
C LYS A 339 10.69 19.59 -17.38
N ILE A 340 9.87 19.28 -16.38
CA ILE A 340 10.31 18.89 -15.04
C ILE A 340 10.12 17.39 -14.88
N GLU A 341 11.21 16.65 -14.85
CA GLU A 341 11.25 15.20 -14.67
C GLU A 341 11.43 14.88 -13.18
N LEU A 342 10.48 14.14 -12.61
CA LEU A 342 10.48 13.65 -11.24
C LEU A 342 10.38 12.12 -11.25
N PRO A 343 10.82 11.40 -10.20
CA PRO A 343 10.58 9.96 -10.09
C PRO A 343 9.11 9.57 -10.19
N MET A 344 8.22 10.40 -9.65
CA MET A 344 6.78 10.15 -9.68
C MET A 344 6.11 10.53 -11.01
N GLY A 345 6.80 11.16 -11.97
CA GLY A 345 6.18 11.59 -13.22
C GLY A 345 6.88 12.79 -13.86
N THR A 346 6.32 13.31 -14.95
CA THR A 346 6.88 14.46 -15.68
C THR A 346 5.85 15.57 -15.82
N VAL A 347 6.20 16.78 -15.42
CA VAL A 347 5.40 17.99 -15.66
C VAL A 347 5.93 18.72 -16.89
N TYR A 348 5.03 19.15 -17.77
CA TYR A 348 5.34 20.17 -18.76
C TYR A 348 4.67 21.48 -18.33
N PHE A 349 5.48 22.43 -17.89
CA PHE A 349 5.05 23.73 -17.37
C PHE A 349 5.16 24.77 -18.48
N GLU A 350 4.03 25.32 -18.95
CA GLU A 350 4.01 26.38 -19.95
C GLU A 350 4.46 27.71 -19.33
N LYS A 351 5.36 28.44 -19.98
CA LYS A 351 6.05 29.59 -19.35
C LYS A 351 6.16 30.85 -20.21
N ASP A 352 5.87 30.74 -21.50
CA ASP A 352 6.08 31.81 -22.47
C ASP A 352 4.80 32.60 -22.76
N HIS A 353 4.95 33.79 -23.33
CA HIS A 353 3.85 34.63 -23.84
C HIS A 353 2.76 34.98 -22.82
N GLY A 354 3.14 35.18 -21.55
CA GLY A 354 2.20 35.59 -20.49
C GLY A 354 1.46 34.44 -19.82
N VAL A 355 1.81 33.20 -20.14
CA VAL A 355 1.18 31.97 -19.65
C VAL A 355 2.04 31.33 -18.56
N SER A 356 1.39 30.72 -17.57
CA SER A 356 2.02 29.89 -16.53
C SER A 356 1.13 28.69 -16.22
N GLY A 357 1.72 27.63 -15.67
CA GLY A 357 0.98 26.47 -15.15
C GLY A 357 1.25 25.17 -15.90
N PHE A 358 0.64 24.10 -15.41
CA PHE A 358 0.87 22.75 -15.89
C PHE A 358 0.04 22.54 -17.15
N LYS A 359 0.72 22.28 -18.27
CA LYS A 359 0.11 21.91 -19.54
C LYS A 359 -0.14 20.40 -19.64
N SER A 360 0.78 19.63 -19.06
CA SER A 360 0.73 18.18 -18.98
C SER A 360 1.30 17.74 -17.64
N PHE A 361 0.73 16.68 -17.07
CA PHE A 361 1.30 15.97 -15.93
C PHE A 361 1.22 14.48 -16.21
N VAL A 362 2.37 13.93 -16.62
CA VAL A 362 2.49 12.58 -17.15
C VAL A 362 2.93 11.64 -16.05
N ASP A 363 2.18 10.56 -15.83
CA ASP A 363 2.52 9.54 -14.84
C ASP A 363 3.70 8.66 -15.30
N PRO A 364 4.27 7.80 -14.42
CA PRO A 364 5.37 6.90 -14.79
C PRO A 364 5.00 5.84 -15.84
N ALA A 365 3.70 5.62 -16.08
CA ALA A 365 3.21 4.73 -17.13
C ALA A 365 3.06 5.46 -18.50
N GLY A 366 3.30 6.77 -18.54
CA GLY A 366 3.24 7.59 -19.75
C GLY A 366 1.86 8.21 -20.04
N ASN A 367 0.89 8.08 -19.13
CA ASN A 367 -0.43 8.68 -19.29
C ASN A 367 -0.37 10.16 -18.91
N ASP A 368 -0.90 11.06 -19.74
CA ASP A 368 -0.95 12.50 -19.46
C ASP A 368 -2.28 12.89 -18.80
N TRP A 369 -2.26 13.09 -17.49
CA TRP A 369 -3.48 13.31 -16.70
C TRP A 369 -4.06 14.72 -16.86
N ILE A 370 -3.32 15.66 -17.47
CA ILE A 370 -3.84 16.99 -17.80
C ILE A 370 -4.18 17.05 -19.28
N ALA A 371 -3.27 16.60 -20.17
CA ALA A 371 -3.49 16.54 -21.61
C ALA A 371 -4.22 17.76 -22.20
N ALA A 372 -3.66 18.96 -21.98
CA ALA A 372 -4.31 20.21 -22.39
C ALA A 372 -4.58 20.35 -23.90
N TYR A 373 -4.05 19.44 -24.73
CA TYR A 373 -4.14 19.43 -26.19
C TYR A 373 -5.15 18.43 -26.76
N MET A 374 -5.77 17.55 -25.95
CA MET A 374 -6.67 16.51 -26.48
C MET A 374 -8.04 17.07 -26.90
N PRO A 375 -8.55 16.72 -28.11
CA PRO A 375 -9.95 16.92 -28.49
C PRO A 375 -10.91 16.27 -27.48
N PRO A 376 -12.17 16.71 -27.37
CA PRO A 376 -12.97 17.46 -28.35
C PRO A 376 -12.98 18.98 -28.21
N GLY A 377 -12.06 19.63 -27.49
CA GLY A 377 -12.17 21.07 -27.17
C GLY A 377 -12.44 21.96 -28.40
N PRO A 378 -13.68 22.43 -28.66
CA PRO A 378 -13.98 23.19 -29.87
C PRO A 378 -13.74 24.69 -29.70
N ASN A 379 -13.29 25.16 -28.52
CA ASN A 379 -13.27 26.57 -28.13
C ASN A 379 -12.17 26.96 -27.11
N GLY A 380 -10.94 26.44 -27.19
CA GLY A 380 -9.86 26.96 -26.31
C GLY A 380 -10.03 26.64 -24.80
N ASP A 381 -10.62 25.49 -24.48
CA ASP A 381 -10.66 24.97 -23.12
C ASP A 381 -9.43 24.07 -22.91
N PHE A 382 -8.28 24.72 -22.72
CA PHE A 382 -7.07 24.06 -22.23
C PHE A 382 -7.33 23.54 -20.82
N ARG A 383 -6.98 22.28 -20.55
CA ARG A 383 -6.91 21.75 -19.18
C ARG A 383 -5.66 22.30 -18.50
N GLY A 384 -5.64 22.33 -17.18
CA GLY A 384 -4.48 22.83 -16.46
C GLY A 384 -4.57 22.73 -14.95
N PHE A 385 -3.46 23.10 -14.33
CA PHE A 385 -3.32 23.28 -12.89
C PHE A 385 -2.18 24.27 -12.60
N PRO A 386 -2.28 25.14 -11.58
CA PRO A 386 -3.44 25.42 -10.72
C PRO A 386 -4.22 26.60 -11.30
N ASN A 387 -5.19 26.32 -12.16
CA ASN A 387 -5.98 27.37 -12.81
C ASN A 387 -6.60 28.28 -11.73
N SER A 388 -6.46 29.59 -11.89
CA SER A 388 -6.93 30.56 -10.91
C SER A 388 -7.52 31.82 -11.56
N VAL A 389 -7.90 32.79 -10.73
CA VAL A 389 -8.53 34.05 -11.16
C VAL A 389 -7.65 34.78 -12.18
N GLY A 390 -8.28 35.36 -13.20
CA GLY A 390 -7.57 36.09 -14.26
C GLY A 390 -6.71 35.19 -15.16
N ASN A 391 -7.03 33.89 -15.26
CA ASN A 391 -6.26 32.88 -15.98
C ASN A 391 -4.85 32.62 -15.42
N PHE A 392 -4.55 33.10 -14.21
CA PHE A 392 -3.25 32.84 -13.60
C PHE A 392 -3.06 31.33 -13.37
N GLY A 393 -1.89 30.79 -13.73
CA GLY A 393 -1.62 29.36 -13.61
C GLY A 393 -2.37 28.47 -14.61
N HIS A 394 -3.06 29.05 -15.60
CA HIS A 394 -3.81 28.31 -16.60
C HIS A 394 -3.03 28.16 -17.91
N ALA A 395 -2.61 26.93 -18.23
CA ALA A 395 -1.92 26.63 -19.47
C ALA A 395 -2.76 27.05 -20.70
N GLY A 396 -2.09 27.54 -21.74
CA GLY A 396 -2.71 28.09 -22.95
C GLY A 396 -3.55 29.38 -22.77
N ARG A 397 -3.65 29.96 -21.57
CA ARG A 397 -4.37 31.22 -21.34
C ARG A 397 -3.45 32.30 -20.78
N ASN A 398 -3.38 33.42 -21.48
CA ASN A 398 -2.53 34.54 -21.11
C ASN A 398 -3.11 35.29 -19.90
N SER A 399 -2.30 35.44 -18.85
CA SER A 399 -2.59 36.22 -17.64
C SER A 399 -1.60 37.38 -17.41
N GLY A 400 -0.74 37.65 -18.39
CA GLY A 400 0.41 38.54 -18.27
C GLY A 400 1.48 38.01 -17.30
N SER A 401 1.46 36.71 -16.98
CA SER A 401 2.39 36.11 -16.03
C SER A 401 3.78 35.90 -16.62
N THR A 402 4.78 35.93 -15.75
CA THR A 402 6.16 35.57 -16.07
C THR A 402 6.60 34.47 -15.12
N THR A 403 7.43 33.53 -15.58
CA THR A 403 7.93 32.42 -14.75
C THR A 403 9.44 32.39 -14.75
N LYS A 404 10.05 32.30 -13.56
CA LYS A 404 11.50 32.18 -13.37
C LYS A 404 11.85 30.92 -12.58
N ILE A 405 13.07 30.43 -12.79
CA ILE A 405 13.69 29.40 -11.96
C ILE A 405 14.29 30.09 -10.73
N VAL A 406 13.84 29.73 -9.54
CA VAL A 406 14.36 30.29 -8.29
C VAL A 406 15.77 29.74 -8.06
N ASP A 407 16.70 30.62 -7.71
CA ASP A 407 18.12 30.34 -7.49
C ASP A 407 18.86 29.69 -8.68
N GLY A 408 18.26 29.66 -9.87
CA GLY A 408 18.84 29.06 -11.09
C GLY A 408 19.05 27.54 -11.00
N ARG A 409 18.50 26.85 -10.01
CA ARG A 409 18.69 25.41 -9.82
C ARG A 409 17.81 24.62 -10.78
N THR A 410 18.44 23.86 -11.67
CA THR A 410 17.75 23.03 -12.66
C THR A 410 17.81 21.53 -12.36
N ALA A 411 18.51 21.10 -11.31
CA ALA A 411 18.49 19.71 -10.87
C ALA A 411 18.82 19.57 -9.38
N GLY A 412 18.31 18.52 -8.74
CA GLY A 412 18.63 18.17 -7.35
C GLY A 412 17.50 17.45 -6.62
N ASP A 413 17.55 17.51 -5.29
CA ASP A 413 16.47 17.09 -4.38
C ASP A 413 15.26 18.03 -4.42
N LEU A 414 15.43 19.20 -5.04
CA LEU A 414 14.41 20.23 -5.17
C LEU A 414 14.72 21.14 -6.37
N VAL A 415 13.69 21.41 -7.18
CA VAL A 415 13.67 22.52 -8.14
C VAL A 415 12.51 23.44 -7.79
N VAL A 416 12.70 24.76 -7.88
CA VAL A 416 11.66 25.74 -7.54
C VAL A 416 11.42 26.67 -8.71
N LEU A 417 10.15 26.83 -9.10
CA LEU A 417 9.70 27.84 -10.04
C LEU A 417 8.87 28.90 -9.31
N GLU A 418 8.90 30.13 -9.81
CA GLU A 418 8.02 31.19 -9.36
C GLU A 418 7.35 31.85 -10.57
N SER A 419 6.02 31.86 -10.58
CA SER A 419 5.23 32.61 -11.55
C SER A 419 4.66 33.86 -10.88
N ALA A 420 4.65 34.99 -11.58
CA ALA A 420 4.10 36.24 -11.07
C ALA A 420 3.47 37.11 -12.15
N ASN A 421 2.41 37.85 -11.79
CA ASN A 421 1.85 38.99 -12.52
C ASN A 421 1.51 40.13 -11.54
N ALA A 422 0.70 41.11 -11.93
CA ALA A 422 0.31 42.22 -11.05
C ALA A 422 -0.48 41.78 -9.80
N ASP A 423 -1.21 40.67 -9.87
CA ASP A 423 -2.17 40.24 -8.85
C ASP A 423 -1.62 39.11 -7.99
N PHE A 424 -0.94 38.14 -8.60
CA PHE A 424 -0.52 36.90 -7.97
C PHE A 424 0.98 36.66 -8.06
N THR A 425 1.49 35.94 -7.06
CA THR A 425 2.81 35.30 -7.08
C THR A 425 2.66 33.89 -6.51
N PHE A 426 2.82 32.88 -7.35
CA PHE A 426 2.78 31.47 -6.95
C PHE A 426 4.18 30.87 -7.07
N GLN A 427 4.55 30.05 -6.10
CA GLN A 427 5.82 29.33 -6.09
C GLN A 427 5.56 27.83 -6.10
N TYR A 428 6.25 27.13 -6.98
CA TYR A 428 6.09 25.69 -7.24
C TYR A 428 7.36 24.98 -6.81
N TRP A 429 7.25 24.12 -5.81
CA TRP A 429 8.34 23.36 -5.22
C TRP A 429 8.25 21.91 -5.69
N PHE A 430 9.14 21.52 -6.59
CA PHE A 430 9.18 20.20 -7.19
C PHE A 430 10.13 19.31 -6.37
N PHE A 431 9.56 18.42 -5.57
CA PHE A 431 10.28 17.37 -4.84
C PHE A 431 10.16 16.04 -5.59
N PRO A 432 11.04 15.06 -5.34
CA PRO A 432 10.98 13.76 -6.01
C PRO A 432 9.65 13.01 -5.84
N ASP A 433 8.93 13.23 -4.73
CA ASP A 433 7.72 12.50 -4.36
C ASP A 433 6.43 13.34 -4.37
N ARG A 434 6.53 14.66 -4.58
CA ARG A 434 5.37 15.58 -4.62
C ARG A 434 5.73 16.95 -5.19
N ILE A 435 4.71 17.74 -5.50
CA ILE A 435 4.86 19.16 -5.85
C ILE A 435 4.03 19.99 -4.89
N ALA A 436 4.64 20.98 -4.24
CA ALA A 436 3.93 21.93 -3.38
C ALA A 436 3.81 23.29 -4.08
N VAL A 437 2.59 23.80 -4.20
CA VAL A 437 2.27 25.12 -4.76
C VAL A 437 1.88 26.05 -3.63
N LYS A 438 2.69 27.07 -3.40
CA LYS A 438 2.45 28.11 -2.40
C LYS A 438 2.04 29.42 -3.06
N VAL A 439 0.99 30.04 -2.55
CA VAL A 439 0.67 31.42 -2.88
C VAL A 439 1.52 32.33 -2.00
N LEU A 440 2.47 33.07 -2.58
CA LEU A 440 3.29 34.05 -1.86
C LEU A 440 2.59 35.40 -1.76
N ARG A 441 1.75 35.72 -2.75
CA ARG A 441 0.97 36.95 -2.82
C ARG A 441 -0.29 36.73 -3.63
N SER A 442 -1.40 37.28 -3.17
CA SER A 442 -2.65 37.38 -3.92
C SER A 442 -3.24 38.79 -3.81
N GLN A 443 -3.93 39.23 -4.87
CA GLN A 443 -4.89 40.32 -4.81
C GLN A 443 -6.30 39.74 -4.96
N GLY A 444 -7.02 39.65 -3.84
CA GLY A 444 -8.33 39.01 -3.78
C GLY A 444 -8.27 37.49 -3.63
N ASP A 445 -9.42 36.87 -3.87
CA ASP A 445 -9.61 35.44 -3.70
C ASP A 445 -8.98 34.65 -4.87
N TYR A 446 -8.60 33.40 -4.60
CA TYR A 446 -8.04 32.48 -5.58
C TYR A 446 -8.60 31.07 -5.39
N CYS A 447 -8.29 30.18 -6.33
CA CYS A 447 -8.53 28.76 -6.18
C CYS A 447 -7.33 27.96 -6.69
N PHE A 448 -7.30 26.68 -6.32
CA PHE A 448 -6.43 25.67 -6.93
C PHE A 448 -7.31 24.76 -7.79
N LEU A 449 -7.62 25.18 -9.02
CA LEU A 449 -8.42 24.37 -9.93
C LEU A 449 -7.52 23.44 -10.76
N LEU A 450 -7.82 22.14 -10.66
CA LEU A 450 -7.32 21.08 -11.52
C LEU A 450 -8.40 20.71 -12.54
N GLU A 451 -8.06 20.85 -13.82
CA GLU A 451 -8.84 20.30 -14.93
C GLU A 451 -8.07 19.12 -15.51
N THR A 452 -8.68 17.94 -15.58
CA THR A 452 -7.95 16.68 -15.75
C THR A 452 -8.73 15.64 -16.55
N VAL A 453 -7.99 14.67 -17.09
CA VAL A 453 -8.47 13.42 -17.68
C VAL A 453 -7.73 12.28 -16.97
N ALA A 454 -8.38 11.66 -15.98
CA ALA A 454 -7.72 10.64 -15.18
C ALA A 454 -7.23 9.49 -16.07
N GLY A 455 -6.03 8.96 -15.82
CA GLY A 455 -5.44 7.93 -16.67
C GLY A 455 -5.14 8.35 -18.13
N GLY A 456 -5.27 9.65 -18.47
CA GLY A 456 -4.99 10.19 -19.81
C GLY A 456 -6.17 10.25 -20.75
N THR A 457 -7.36 9.81 -20.33
CA THR A 457 -8.58 9.85 -21.12
C THR A 457 -9.78 10.21 -20.25
N ALA A 458 -10.77 10.91 -20.81
CA ALA A 458 -12.01 11.18 -20.09
C ALA A 458 -12.90 9.93 -20.15
N GLU A 459 -12.99 9.18 -19.06
CA GLU A 459 -13.80 7.96 -19.00
C GLU A 459 -14.92 8.03 -17.98
N ALA A 460 -16.05 7.37 -18.30
CA ALA A 460 -17.18 7.30 -17.37
C ALA A 460 -16.80 6.64 -16.03
N ALA A 461 -15.76 5.79 -16.04
CA ALA A 461 -15.26 5.04 -14.90
C ALA A 461 -14.31 5.84 -13.99
N ASP A 462 -13.89 7.05 -14.39
CA ASP A 462 -13.03 7.90 -13.57
C ASP A 462 -13.71 8.19 -12.23
N TYR A 463 -12.91 8.16 -11.17
CA TYR A 463 -13.38 8.30 -9.80
C TYR A 463 -12.43 9.17 -8.98
N PHE A 464 -12.94 9.66 -7.85
CA PHE A 464 -12.14 10.23 -6.78
C PHE A 464 -12.41 9.51 -5.45
N VAL A 465 -11.48 9.66 -4.52
CA VAL A 465 -11.57 9.15 -3.15
C VAL A 465 -11.07 10.22 -2.19
N ALA A 466 -11.84 10.51 -1.15
CA ALA A 466 -11.46 11.42 -0.07
C ALA A 466 -10.93 10.62 1.14
N ALA A 467 -10.74 11.28 2.28
CA ALA A 467 -10.22 10.66 3.51
C ALA A 467 -11.04 9.48 4.06
N ASP A 468 -12.29 9.31 3.63
CA ASP A 468 -13.16 8.20 4.04
C ASP A 468 -12.95 6.90 3.25
N GLY A 469 -12.11 6.92 2.21
CA GLY A 469 -11.80 5.74 1.41
C GLY A 469 -12.88 5.33 0.41
N VAL A 470 -13.95 6.10 0.27
CA VAL A 470 -15.07 5.74 -0.61
C VAL A 470 -14.83 6.27 -2.02
N LYS A 471 -14.85 5.36 -3.00
CA LYS A 471 -14.77 5.70 -4.44
C LYS A 471 -16.07 6.33 -4.93
N ARG A 472 -15.95 7.48 -5.60
CA ARG A 472 -17.09 8.25 -6.11
C ARG A 472 -16.83 8.75 -7.53
N PRO A 473 -17.86 8.76 -8.40
CA PRO A 473 -17.76 9.49 -9.66
C PRO A 473 -17.84 11.01 -9.40
N PRO A 474 -17.17 11.86 -10.19
CA PRO A 474 -17.39 13.30 -10.17
C PRO A 474 -18.78 13.60 -10.74
N ARG A 475 -19.63 14.24 -9.94
CA ARG A 475 -21.04 14.51 -10.31
C ARG A 475 -21.49 15.94 -10.01
N GLY A 476 -20.62 16.81 -9.51
CA GLY A 476 -21.06 18.15 -9.15
C GLY A 476 -21.77 18.16 -7.82
N GLU A 477 -21.02 17.93 -6.74
CA GLU A 477 -21.31 18.30 -5.34
C GLU A 477 -20.12 17.79 -4.51
N PHE A 478 -19.32 18.71 -3.96
CA PHE A 478 -18.38 18.43 -2.89
C PHE A 478 -19.01 18.96 -1.61
N PRO A 479 -19.57 18.12 -0.73
CA PRO A 479 -19.73 18.55 0.64
C PRO A 479 -18.35 18.92 1.16
N ASP A 480 -18.28 20.02 1.90
CA ASP A 480 -17.06 20.41 2.59
C ASP A 480 -16.57 19.24 3.45
N PHE A 481 -15.27 18.97 3.41
CA PHE A 481 -14.68 17.73 3.91
C PHE A 481 -13.30 18.01 4.50
N THR A 482 -13.05 17.38 5.64
CA THR A 482 -11.82 17.55 6.40
C THR A 482 -11.26 16.17 6.75
N PRO A 483 -9.95 15.94 6.64
CA PRO A 483 -8.92 16.84 6.09
C PRO A 483 -9.07 17.07 4.58
N GLU A 484 -8.62 18.24 4.09
CA GLU A 484 -8.77 18.67 2.70
C GLU A 484 -7.79 18.00 1.73
N TRP A 485 -8.02 16.71 1.45
CA TRP A 485 -7.34 15.97 0.38
C TRP A 485 -8.20 14.91 -0.28
N PHE A 486 -7.92 14.66 -1.56
CA PHE A 486 -8.50 13.57 -2.32
C PHE A 486 -7.47 13.01 -3.32
N TYR A 487 -7.74 11.82 -3.85
CA TYR A 487 -7.03 11.32 -5.03
C TYR A 487 -7.99 10.86 -6.12
N LEU A 488 -7.54 11.00 -7.35
CA LEU A 488 -8.24 10.68 -8.59
C LEU A 488 -7.70 9.37 -9.15
N GLY A 489 -8.57 8.57 -9.76
CA GLY A 489 -8.16 7.32 -10.39
C GLY A 489 -9.00 6.96 -11.60
N ASP A 490 -8.36 6.21 -12.49
CA ASP A 490 -8.98 5.43 -13.56
C ASP A 490 -8.72 3.95 -13.21
N PRO A 491 -9.72 3.05 -13.25
CA PRO A 491 -9.53 1.62 -12.96
C PRO A 491 -8.46 0.89 -13.80
N LYS A 492 -8.08 1.43 -14.95
CA LYS A 492 -7.04 0.89 -15.85
C LYS A 492 -5.66 1.49 -15.56
N ALA A 493 -5.59 2.63 -14.88
CA ALA A 493 -4.34 3.30 -14.58
C ALA A 493 -3.58 2.59 -13.44
N LYS A 494 -2.26 2.59 -13.54
CA LYS A 494 -1.37 2.07 -12.49
C LYS A 494 -1.07 3.08 -11.39
N HIS A 495 -1.52 4.32 -11.56
CA HIS A 495 -1.28 5.41 -10.64
C HIS A 495 -2.59 6.11 -10.30
N VAL A 496 -2.59 6.80 -9.17
CA VAL A 496 -3.60 7.78 -8.77
C VAL A 496 -2.95 9.15 -8.64
N LEU A 497 -3.68 10.20 -8.99
CA LEU A 497 -3.25 11.59 -8.83
C LEU A 497 -3.87 12.16 -7.56
N PHE A 498 -3.06 12.49 -6.56
CA PHE A 498 -3.56 13.12 -5.34
C PHE A 498 -3.51 14.64 -5.41
N LEU A 499 -4.43 15.30 -4.71
CA LEU A 499 -4.45 16.73 -4.45
C LEU A 499 -4.83 16.98 -2.99
N ALA A 500 -4.05 17.80 -2.30
CA ALA A 500 -4.22 18.07 -0.87
C ALA A 500 -3.95 19.56 -0.59
N LYS A 501 -4.66 20.18 0.36
CA LYS A 501 -4.47 21.58 0.73
C LYS A 501 -4.37 21.74 2.25
N THR A 502 -3.43 22.59 2.68
CA THR A 502 -3.28 23.04 4.07
C THR A 502 -3.21 24.58 4.13
N PRO A 503 -3.67 25.23 5.21
CA PRO A 503 -4.45 24.68 6.33
C PRO A 503 -5.84 24.21 5.89
N ASP A 504 -6.58 23.50 6.74
CA ASP A 504 -8.02 23.30 6.52
C ASP A 504 -8.76 24.64 6.67
N ASP A 505 -9.80 24.87 5.86
CA ASP A 505 -10.65 26.07 5.94
C ASP A 505 -12.12 25.76 5.59
N ASN A 506 -12.94 26.81 5.41
CA ASN A 506 -14.36 26.69 5.05
C ASN A 506 -14.63 27.19 3.61
N ALA A 507 -13.59 27.34 2.79
CA ALA A 507 -13.74 27.73 1.40
C ALA A 507 -14.45 26.60 0.64
N PRO A 508 -15.26 26.94 -0.37
CA PRO A 508 -15.98 25.93 -1.13
C PRO A 508 -15.01 25.05 -1.92
N ASN A 509 -15.38 23.77 -1.99
CA ASN A 509 -14.70 22.78 -2.79
C ASN A 509 -15.62 22.29 -3.92
N GLU A 510 -15.04 21.84 -5.02
CA GLU A 510 -15.81 21.38 -6.18
C GLU A 510 -15.21 20.09 -6.75
N ASN A 511 -16.11 19.18 -7.15
CA ASN A 511 -15.85 18.26 -8.25
C ASN A 511 -16.88 18.54 -9.35
N HIS A 512 -16.54 18.41 -10.63
CA HIS A 512 -17.52 18.48 -11.71
C HIS A 512 -17.08 17.64 -12.90
N ARG A 513 -17.98 16.78 -13.39
CA ARG A 513 -17.80 16.10 -14.67
C ARG A 513 -18.38 16.94 -15.79
N GLN A 514 -17.51 17.45 -16.67
CA GLN A 514 -17.94 18.25 -17.80
C GLN A 514 -18.34 17.36 -18.97
N ILE A 515 -19.64 17.35 -19.26
CA ILE A 515 -20.22 16.70 -20.44
C ILE A 515 -20.60 17.76 -21.49
N ARG A 516 -20.15 17.56 -22.74
CA ARG A 516 -20.44 18.43 -23.89
C ARG A 516 -21.72 18.01 -24.61
N PRO A 517 -22.28 18.86 -25.50
CA PRO A 517 -23.38 18.46 -26.38
C PRO A 517 -23.10 17.14 -27.09
N GLY A 518 -24.10 16.25 -27.13
CA GLY A 518 -23.93 14.88 -27.63
C GLY A 518 -23.48 13.86 -26.59
N GLY A 519 -23.38 14.23 -25.31
CA GLY A 519 -23.05 13.31 -24.22
C GLY A 519 -21.57 12.99 -24.08
N LEU A 520 -20.71 13.80 -24.71
CA LEU A 520 -19.27 13.57 -24.75
C LEU A 520 -18.60 14.05 -23.47
N HIS A 521 -17.97 13.12 -22.75
CA HIS A 521 -17.16 13.44 -21.57
C HIS A 521 -15.87 14.15 -22.02
N ASN A 522 -15.70 15.40 -21.56
CA ASN A 522 -14.56 16.22 -21.94
C ASN A 522 -13.45 16.15 -20.89
N MET A 523 -13.78 16.38 -19.62
CA MET A 523 -12.83 16.41 -18.51
C MET A 523 -13.59 16.34 -17.19
N ASP A 524 -12.85 16.02 -16.14
CA ASP A 524 -13.29 16.18 -14.77
C ASP A 524 -12.53 17.36 -14.14
N LEU A 525 -13.20 18.12 -13.29
CA LEU A 525 -12.67 19.29 -12.61
C LEU A 525 -12.70 19.05 -11.12
N TYR A 526 -11.64 19.49 -10.44
CA TYR A 526 -11.54 19.45 -8.99
C TYR A 526 -10.88 20.73 -8.48
N SER A 527 -11.40 21.31 -7.40
CA SER A 527 -10.78 22.52 -6.87
C SER A 527 -10.98 22.71 -5.38
N PHE A 528 -9.97 23.35 -4.79
CA PHE A 528 -10.10 24.06 -3.53
C PHE A 528 -10.34 25.55 -3.78
N GLY A 529 -11.31 26.16 -3.08
CA GLY A 529 -11.63 27.59 -3.16
C GLY A 529 -12.58 28.01 -4.28
N ARG A 530 -13.30 27.07 -4.89
CA ARG A 530 -14.30 27.35 -5.94
C ARG A 530 -15.56 26.52 -5.71
N ALA A 531 -16.71 27.17 -5.76
CA ALA A 531 -17.99 26.52 -5.60
C ALA A 531 -18.47 25.79 -6.86
N GLY A 532 -19.40 24.86 -6.71
CA GLY A 532 -19.97 24.12 -7.83
C GLY A 532 -20.92 24.93 -8.75
N PRO A 533 -21.56 24.25 -9.71
CA PRO A 533 -22.42 24.86 -10.73
C PRO A 533 -23.58 25.69 -10.16
N GLU A 534 -24.15 25.27 -9.03
CA GLU A 534 -25.29 25.97 -8.39
C GLU A 534 -24.94 27.39 -7.95
N GLN A 535 -23.69 27.62 -7.54
CA GLN A 535 -23.16 28.92 -7.17
C GLN A 535 -22.37 29.56 -8.32
N LYS A 536 -22.59 29.10 -9.56
CA LYS A 536 -21.99 29.64 -10.79
C LYS A 536 -20.47 29.67 -10.75
N TYR A 537 -19.83 28.65 -10.16
CA TYR A 537 -18.37 28.54 -10.11
C TYR A 537 -17.68 29.71 -9.40
N ARG A 538 -18.36 30.33 -8.43
CA ARG A 538 -17.81 31.47 -7.69
C ARG A 538 -16.58 31.05 -6.88
N ILE A 539 -15.47 31.75 -7.12
CA ILE A 539 -14.23 31.63 -6.36
C ILE A 539 -14.34 32.54 -5.13
N HIS A 540 -14.13 31.96 -3.94
CA HIS A 540 -14.09 32.70 -2.67
C HIS A 540 -13.46 31.86 -1.55
N GLY A 541 -13.13 32.49 -0.43
CA GLY A 541 -12.69 31.80 0.80
C GLY A 541 -11.17 31.63 0.91
N LEU A 542 -10.49 31.27 -0.18
CA LEU A 542 -9.03 31.28 -0.20
C LEU A 542 -8.53 32.66 -0.61
N SER A 543 -7.83 33.34 0.30
CA SER A 543 -7.16 34.61 0.05
C SER A 543 -5.81 34.64 0.78
N GLY A 544 -5.09 35.76 0.74
CA GLY A 544 -3.82 35.87 1.45
C GLY A 544 -2.71 34.95 0.91
N ASN A 545 -1.90 34.38 1.81
CA ASN A 545 -0.70 33.61 1.48
C ASN A 545 -0.45 32.40 2.40
N GLU A 546 -1.45 32.02 3.21
CA GLU A 546 -1.36 30.87 4.10
C GLU A 546 -1.46 29.52 3.37
N HIS A 547 -2.19 29.45 2.26
CA HIS A 547 -2.54 28.17 1.63
C HIS A 547 -1.41 27.58 0.80
N VAL A 548 -1.25 26.27 0.93
CA VAL A 548 -0.35 25.43 0.14
C VAL A 548 -1.15 24.26 -0.42
N CYS A 549 -1.07 24.05 -1.73
CA CYS A 549 -1.65 22.90 -2.40
C CYS A 549 -0.55 21.92 -2.80
N VAL A 550 -0.71 20.65 -2.49
CA VAL A 550 0.23 19.58 -2.79
C VAL A 550 -0.40 18.63 -3.81
N ILE A 551 0.34 18.31 -4.86
CA ILE A 551 -0.09 17.42 -5.95
C ILE A 551 1.00 16.39 -6.26
N GLY A 552 0.61 15.18 -6.67
CA GLY A 552 1.57 14.16 -7.10
C GLY A 552 0.92 12.82 -7.46
N PHE A 553 1.75 11.90 -7.95
CA PHE A 553 1.31 10.54 -8.27
C PHE A 553 1.69 9.55 -7.18
N LEU A 554 0.82 8.58 -6.96
CA LEU A 554 1.05 7.40 -6.13
C LEU A 554 0.68 6.14 -6.90
N ASP A 555 1.26 5.00 -6.52
CA ASP A 555 0.86 3.70 -7.07
C ASP A 555 -0.60 3.39 -6.68
N ALA A 556 -1.42 3.01 -7.66
CA ALA A 556 -2.84 2.69 -7.44
C ALA A 556 -3.05 1.43 -6.59
N ALA A 557 -2.03 0.58 -6.43
CA ALA A 557 -2.06 -0.61 -5.58
C ALA A 557 -1.84 -0.30 -4.09
N LEU A 558 -1.46 0.94 -3.72
CA LEU A 558 -1.29 1.30 -2.32
C LEU A 558 -2.61 1.16 -1.55
N PRO A 559 -2.58 0.55 -0.34
CA PRO A 559 -3.75 0.55 0.53
C PRO A 559 -4.17 1.98 0.87
N HIS A 560 -5.47 2.23 0.96
CA HIS A 560 -6.00 3.56 1.28
C HIS A 560 -5.41 4.15 2.58
N ALA A 561 -5.20 3.32 3.60
CA ALA A 561 -4.60 3.74 4.86
C ALA A 561 -3.16 4.28 4.69
N GLU A 562 -2.40 3.74 3.73
CA GLU A 562 -1.06 4.23 3.42
C GLU A 562 -1.10 5.56 2.67
N ILE A 563 -2.02 5.72 1.71
CA ILE A 563 -2.26 6.99 1.04
C ILE A 563 -2.65 8.07 2.06
N ALA A 564 -3.58 7.75 2.97
CA ALA A 564 -4.01 8.66 4.03
C ALA A 564 -2.84 9.10 4.92
N ALA A 565 -1.98 8.16 5.35
CA ALA A 565 -0.80 8.48 6.15
C ALA A 565 0.18 9.41 5.41
N ARG A 566 0.38 9.20 4.11
CA ARG A 566 1.20 10.10 3.27
C ARG A 566 0.59 11.49 3.17
N MET A 567 -0.73 11.60 3.00
CA MET A 567 -1.43 12.90 2.95
C MET A 567 -1.32 13.64 4.28
N THR A 568 -1.51 12.96 5.41
CA THR A 568 -1.28 13.55 6.73
C THR A 568 0.13 14.13 6.87
N ARG A 569 1.15 13.40 6.41
CA ARG A 569 2.54 13.89 6.42
C ARG A 569 2.73 15.11 5.53
N TYR A 570 2.23 15.09 4.30
CA TYR A 570 2.36 16.21 3.37
C TYR A 570 1.60 17.46 3.81
N LEU A 571 0.47 17.31 4.50
CA LEU A 571 -0.30 18.43 5.04
C LEU A 571 0.34 19.04 6.29
N ALA A 572 1.01 18.21 7.11
CA ALA A 572 1.71 18.67 8.31
C ALA A 572 2.96 19.49 7.99
N ASP A 573 3.75 19.04 7.00
CA ASP A 573 4.90 19.81 6.51
C ASP A 573 5.06 19.64 4.97
N PRO A 574 4.42 20.51 4.18
CA PRO A 574 4.48 20.45 2.72
C PRO A 574 5.90 20.57 2.16
N PHE A 575 6.84 21.18 2.91
CA PHE A 575 8.18 21.52 2.44
C PHE A 575 9.30 20.67 3.07
N ALA A 576 8.95 19.67 3.90
CA ALA A 576 9.91 18.71 4.47
C ALA A 576 10.77 18.04 3.40
N ARG A 577 12.07 17.91 3.63
CA ARG A 577 12.98 17.24 2.68
C ARG A 577 13.12 15.75 2.96
#